data_AF-A0A6A2Z2C6-F1
#
_entry.id   AF-A0A6A2Z2C6-F1
#
_cell.length_a   1.000
_cell.length_b   1.000
_cell.length_c   1.000
_cell.angle_alpha   90.00
_cell.angle_beta   90.00
_cell.angle_gamma   90.00
#
_symmetry.space_group_name_H-M   'P 1'
#
loop_
_entity.id
_entity.type
_entity.pdbx_description
1 polymer ?
#
loop_
_entity_poly.entity_id
_entity_poly.type
_entity_poly.pdbx_seq_one_letter_code
_entity_poly.pdbx_strand_id
1 'polypeptide(L)'
;MDRLVKADVKEVELVFIKGQKSSITFTLTNLMHTMSVAVSLYTKKPSFFSFNKPFSIIPPLSSSSYTLLSQPSDQPPLTNPPDAITVKTTMVPLGKVNHDDTRRRFSKPGPHIFKDATLPISFLGPQVIEHLISSNTQISDTDFFFNKAISGCSGNQLTVLLQSAAVSGKADLVRTLIDHGGDVNHKESNGRSLISLAVEAGNLDVFNVLISSGCEIDNSVDHVFHYAAAINRVDLMDALFRAYKNTDSIDSVDFNGRTPIHISAIHGCTQVIRFCLSVGASPEALDVDKCTPLHLAAKGGHLDTVECLLEASNYSKYALNKQGKTAFMLAIENDRSNVYGSLHLDDALSRAARIGDVNGIKSCIDEGANVNGKDQNGWTPLHRAAFKGKMEGVRALLGYGGEVNVFDKNGYTPLHCAVEAGHVEVTLLLIGHGAKANLKCQRYGYGGWFEI
;
A
#
# COMPACT_ATOMS: atom_id res chain seq x y z
N MET A 1 -42.16 -28.06 49.32
CA MET A 1 -41.17 -28.35 48.25
C MET A 1 -41.29 -27.28 47.17
N ASP A 2 -40.84 -26.06 47.47
CA ASP A 2 -40.83 -24.96 46.49
C ASP A 2 -39.43 -24.81 45.90
N ARG A 3 -39.02 -25.79 45.09
CA ARG A 3 -37.89 -25.57 44.18
C ARG A 3 -38.40 -24.77 42.98
N LEU A 4 -38.70 -23.50 43.26
CA LEU A 4 -39.02 -22.50 42.25
C LEU A 4 -37.91 -22.47 41.22
N VAL A 5 -38.29 -22.54 39.95
CA VAL A 5 -37.41 -22.31 38.79
C VAL A 5 -36.44 -21.19 39.14
N LYS A 6 -35.15 -21.46 39.00
CA LYS A 6 -34.07 -20.50 39.23
C LYS A 6 -33.36 -20.37 37.90
N ALA A 7 -33.15 -19.15 37.44
CA ALA A 7 -32.11 -18.94 36.44
C ALA A 7 -30.79 -19.43 37.05
N ASP A 8 -29.96 -20.09 36.24
CA ASP A 8 -28.68 -20.64 36.72
C ASP A 8 -27.74 -19.53 37.23
N VAL A 9 -28.03 -18.28 36.86
CA VAL A 9 -27.31 -17.09 37.29
C VAL A 9 -28.33 -16.00 37.64
N LYS A 10 -28.13 -15.31 38.79
CA LYS A 10 -29.01 -14.22 39.26
C LYS A 10 -28.78 -12.89 38.53
N GLU A 11 -27.56 -12.67 38.07
CA GLU A 11 -27.11 -11.50 37.32
C GLU A 11 -26.10 -12.00 36.31
N VAL A 12 -26.24 -11.59 35.05
CA VAL A 12 -25.22 -11.86 34.05
C VAL A 12 -24.69 -10.51 33.59
N GLU A 13 -23.47 -10.19 34.02
CA GLU A 13 -22.80 -8.96 33.61
C GLU A 13 -22.34 -9.10 32.17
N LEU A 14 -23.03 -8.40 31.27
CA LEU A 14 -22.54 -8.11 29.92
C LEU A 14 -21.61 -6.90 30.02
N VAL A 15 -20.30 -7.14 30.01
CA VAL A 15 -19.32 -6.06 29.89
C VAL A 15 -19.24 -5.64 28.42
N PHE A 16 -19.54 -4.37 28.15
CA PHE A 16 -19.38 -3.78 26.83
C PHE A 16 -17.98 -3.20 26.71
N ILE A 17 -17.13 -3.90 25.96
CA ILE A 17 -15.79 -3.41 25.64
C ILE A 17 -15.86 -2.88 24.23
N LYS A 18 -15.45 -1.62 24.03
CA LYS A 18 -15.32 -1.00 22.71
C LYS A 18 -14.53 -1.95 21.82
N GLY A 19 -15.17 -2.48 20.78
CA GLY A 19 -14.53 -3.47 19.90
C GLY A 19 -14.56 -4.92 20.40
N GLN A 20 -15.62 -5.40 21.03
CA GLN A 20 -15.82 -6.84 21.24
C GLN A 20 -17.28 -7.26 20.97
N LYS A 21 -17.48 -8.50 20.49
CA LYS A 21 -18.81 -9.13 20.37
C LYS A 21 -19.24 -9.65 21.74
N SER A 22 -20.31 -9.10 22.28
CA SER A 22 -20.88 -9.55 23.55
C SER A 22 -22.19 -10.32 23.30
N SER A 23 -22.18 -11.64 23.47
CA SER A 23 -23.37 -12.49 23.44
C SER A 23 -23.53 -13.19 24.78
N ILE A 24 -24.74 -13.20 25.33
CA ILE A 24 -25.03 -13.95 26.56
C ILE A 24 -26.26 -14.83 26.38
N THR A 25 -26.13 -16.08 26.82
CA THR A 25 -27.21 -17.05 26.90
C THR A 25 -27.56 -17.23 28.37
N PHE A 26 -28.84 -17.41 28.67
CA PHE A 26 -29.27 -17.79 30.02
C PHE A 26 -30.06 -19.09 29.94
N THR A 27 -29.77 -19.99 30.86
CA THR A 27 -30.48 -21.25 31.05
C THR A 27 -31.37 -21.13 32.29
N LEU A 28 -32.65 -21.46 32.13
CA LEU A 28 -33.55 -21.64 33.26
C LEU A 28 -33.31 -23.05 33.79
N THR A 29 -32.71 -23.17 34.98
CA THR A 29 -32.44 -24.47 35.61
C THR A 29 -33.50 -24.78 36.66
N ASN A 30 -33.63 -26.07 36.99
CA ASN A 30 -34.74 -26.60 37.79
C ASN A 30 -36.14 -26.40 37.18
N LEU A 31 -36.25 -26.48 35.84
CA LEU A 31 -37.54 -26.85 35.25
C LEU A 31 -37.85 -28.26 35.73
N MET A 32 -38.80 -28.42 36.65
CA MET A 32 -39.22 -29.75 37.07
C MET A 32 -39.68 -30.51 35.82
N HIS A 33 -39.22 -31.76 35.66
CA HIS A 33 -39.40 -32.60 34.47
C HIS A 33 -40.87 -32.83 34.08
N THR A 34 -41.80 -32.42 34.95
CA THR A 34 -43.23 -32.67 34.85
C THR A 34 -44.07 -31.41 34.66
N MET A 35 -43.53 -30.19 34.73
CA MET A 35 -44.34 -28.96 34.73
C MET A 35 -43.85 -27.87 33.77
N SER A 36 -44.79 -27.29 33.02
CA SER A 36 -44.54 -26.16 32.11
C SER A 36 -44.41 -24.84 32.87
N VAL A 37 -43.60 -23.92 32.33
CA VAL A 37 -43.31 -22.61 32.93
C VAL A 37 -43.78 -21.51 32.02
N ALA A 38 -44.61 -20.60 32.53
CA ALA A 38 -44.96 -19.38 31.83
C ALA A 38 -43.89 -18.30 32.10
N VAL A 39 -43.37 -17.72 31.04
CA VAL A 39 -42.37 -16.65 31.05
C VAL A 39 -42.96 -15.42 30.39
N SER A 40 -42.69 -14.26 30.95
CA SER A 40 -43.11 -12.97 30.44
C SER A 40 -41.93 -11.99 30.36
N LEU A 41 -41.75 -11.28 29.25
CA LEU A 41 -40.71 -10.30 29.02
C LEU A 41 -41.31 -8.89 28.88
N TYR A 42 -40.73 -7.92 29.58
CA TYR A 42 -41.15 -6.51 29.53
C TYR A 42 -39.97 -5.57 29.50
N THR A 43 -40.09 -4.45 28.79
CA THR A 43 -39.13 -3.35 28.82
C THR A 43 -39.71 -2.14 29.55
N LYS A 44 -38.85 -1.35 30.19
CA LYS A 44 -39.26 -0.09 30.85
C LYS A 44 -39.49 1.05 29.86
N LYS A 45 -38.99 0.95 28.62
CA LYS A 45 -39.17 1.96 27.56
C LYS A 45 -39.70 1.33 26.26
N PRO A 46 -41.00 1.02 26.18
CA PRO A 46 -41.61 0.36 25.02
C PRO A 46 -41.58 1.19 23.73
N SER A 47 -41.25 2.48 23.80
CA SER A 47 -41.03 3.34 22.64
C SER A 47 -39.70 3.09 21.91
N PHE A 48 -38.71 2.39 22.51
CA PHE A 48 -37.40 2.14 21.88
C PHE A 48 -37.22 0.71 21.33
N PHE A 49 -37.78 -0.30 22.01
CA PHE A 49 -37.82 -1.67 21.51
C PHE A 49 -38.98 -2.46 22.15
N SER A 50 -39.37 -3.58 21.54
CA SER A 50 -40.48 -4.44 21.95
C SER A 50 -40.19 -5.92 21.67
N PHE A 51 -41.04 -6.82 22.17
CA PHE A 51 -40.92 -8.27 21.96
C PHE A 51 -42.08 -8.77 21.10
N ASN A 52 -41.78 -9.64 20.13
CA ASN A 52 -42.79 -10.21 19.24
C ASN A 52 -43.76 -11.15 20.01
N LYS A 53 -43.21 -11.94 20.94
CA LYS A 53 -43.98 -12.79 21.87
C LYS A 53 -43.52 -12.50 23.30
N PRO A 54 -44.09 -11.50 23.97
CA PRO A 54 -43.69 -11.16 25.33
C PRO A 54 -44.06 -12.25 26.33
N PHE A 55 -45.08 -13.08 26.04
CA PHE A 55 -45.48 -14.21 26.89
C PHE A 55 -45.22 -15.53 26.17
N SER A 56 -44.74 -16.53 26.90
CA SER A 56 -44.55 -17.89 26.36
C SER A 56 -44.70 -18.93 27.46
N ILE A 57 -45.23 -20.10 27.12
CA ILE A 57 -45.24 -21.28 27.99
C ILE A 57 -44.17 -22.21 27.46
N ILE A 58 -43.20 -22.54 28.31
CA ILE A 58 -42.09 -23.45 28.02
C ILE A 58 -42.46 -24.82 28.63
N PRO A 59 -42.73 -25.85 27.81
CA PRO A 59 -42.93 -27.22 28.28
C PRO A 59 -41.72 -27.77 29.06
N PRO A 60 -41.92 -28.82 29.88
CA PRO A 60 -40.82 -29.46 30.61
C PRO A 60 -39.74 -29.95 29.63
N LEU A 61 -38.46 -29.78 29.99
CA LEU A 61 -37.30 -30.22 29.20
C LEU A 61 -37.14 -29.56 27.81
N SER A 62 -37.89 -28.49 27.54
CA SER A 62 -37.80 -27.74 26.28
C SER A 62 -37.15 -26.36 26.48
N SER A 63 -36.64 -25.78 25.39
CA SER A 63 -36.10 -24.42 25.35
C SER A 63 -36.96 -23.51 24.47
N SER A 64 -36.98 -22.21 24.77
CA SER A 64 -37.67 -21.20 23.95
C SER A 64 -36.74 -20.04 23.66
N SER A 65 -36.68 -19.60 22.41
CA SER A 65 -35.93 -18.41 21.99
C SER A 65 -36.87 -17.20 21.86
N TYR A 66 -36.42 -16.05 22.35
CA TYR A 66 -37.12 -14.77 22.20
C TYR A 66 -36.36 -13.87 21.25
N THR A 67 -37.08 -13.14 20.39
CA THR A 67 -36.49 -12.20 19.43
C THR A 67 -36.90 -10.77 19.79
N LEU A 68 -35.91 -9.88 19.87
CA LEU A 68 -36.09 -8.45 20.13
C LEU A 68 -36.41 -7.68 18.84
N LEU A 69 -37.33 -6.73 18.91
CA LEU A 69 -37.68 -5.79 17.83
C LEU A 69 -37.34 -4.35 18.25
N SER A 70 -36.43 -3.64 17.58
CA SER A 70 -36.10 -2.22 17.86
C SER A 70 -36.89 -1.25 16.97
N GLN A 71 -37.20 -0.05 17.47
CA GLN A 71 -37.75 1.05 16.66
C GLN A 71 -36.63 1.86 15.99
N PRO A 72 -36.83 2.39 14.77
CA PRO A 72 -35.81 3.19 14.09
C PRO A 72 -35.74 4.61 14.68
N SER A 73 -34.66 4.92 15.40
CA SER A 73 -34.24 6.30 15.70
C SER A 73 -32.73 6.42 15.45
N ASP A 74 -32.27 7.53 14.88
CA ASP A 74 -30.92 7.73 14.30
C ASP A 74 -29.71 7.60 15.24
N GLN A 75 -29.92 7.22 16.50
CA GLN A 75 -28.87 6.92 17.46
C GLN A 75 -29.35 5.79 18.38
N PRO A 76 -28.59 4.69 18.58
CA PRO A 76 -28.89 3.80 19.70
C PRO A 76 -28.68 4.63 20.98
N PRO A 77 -29.63 4.65 21.91
CA PRO A 77 -29.46 5.43 23.12
C PRO A 77 -28.28 4.82 23.87
N LEU A 78 -27.15 5.54 23.88
CA LEU A 78 -26.11 5.40 24.88
C LEU A 78 -26.71 5.93 26.19
N THR A 79 -27.71 5.24 26.74
CA THR A 79 -28.22 5.59 28.05
C THR A 79 -27.20 5.16 29.07
N ASN A 80 -26.69 6.15 29.78
CA ASN A 80 -26.06 5.97 31.06
C ASN A 80 -27.12 6.34 32.11
N PRO A 81 -27.76 5.35 32.78
CA PRO A 81 -27.46 3.91 32.82
C PRO A 81 -28.22 3.08 31.74
N PRO A 82 -27.78 1.83 31.45
CA PRO A 82 -28.33 0.97 30.39
C PRO A 82 -29.82 0.64 30.56
N ASP A 83 -30.52 0.42 29.44
CA ASP A 83 -31.92 -0.03 29.47
C ASP A 83 -32.04 -1.52 29.86
N ALA A 84 -32.99 -1.83 30.75
CA ALA A 84 -33.18 -3.16 31.35
C ALA A 84 -34.51 -3.81 30.92
N ILE A 85 -34.46 -5.08 30.51
CA ILE A 85 -35.66 -5.90 30.27
C ILE A 85 -35.94 -6.72 31.50
N THR A 86 -37.17 -6.69 32.02
CA THR A 86 -37.61 -7.53 33.13
C THR A 86 -38.30 -8.79 32.61
N VAL A 87 -37.77 -9.95 32.99
CA VAL A 87 -38.29 -11.30 32.79
C VAL A 87 -39.04 -11.72 34.04
N LYS A 88 -40.33 -12.01 33.93
CA LYS A 88 -41.14 -12.60 35.00
C LYS A 88 -41.43 -14.05 34.68
N THR A 89 -41.37 -14.94 35.66
CA THR A 89 -41.65 -16.36 35.46
C THR A 89 -42.64 -16.90 36.48
N THR A 90 -43.46 -17.86 36.08
CA THR A 90 -44.42 -18.54 36.96
C THR A 90 -44.68 -19.98 36.54
N MET A 91 -44.97 -20.85 37.51
CA MET A 91 -45.29 -22.26 37.28
C MET A 91 -46.74 -22.42 36.84
N VAL A 92 -46.97 -23.28 35.85
CA VAL A 92 -48.33 -23.57 35.37
C VAL A 92 -48.73 -25.01 35.75
N PRO A 93 -49.78 -25.21 36.57
CA PRO A 93 -50.36 -26.54 36.81
C PRO A 93 -50.86 -27.17 35.51
N LEU A 94 -50.62 -28.48 35.32
CA LEU A 94 -50.96 -29.23 34.10
C LEU A 94 -52.45 -29.06 33.70
N GLY A 95 -52.68 -28.27 32.66
CA GLY A 95 -53.97 -28.01 32.03
C GLY A 95 -53.78 -26.99 30.90
N LYS A 96 -54.62 -27.03 29.86
CA LYS A 96 -54.52 -26.12 28.70
C LYS A 96 -54.82 -24.68 29.14
N VAL A 97 -53.78 -23.93 29.50
CA VAL A 97 -53.91 -22.51 29.86
C VAL A 97 -53.99 -21.69 28.57
N ASN A 98 -55.02 -20.84 28.47
CA ASN A 98 -55.23 -19.99 27.31
C ASN A 98 -54.45 -18.66 27.45
N HIS A 99 -54.13 -18.01 26.34
CA HIS A 99 -53.30 -16.78 26.34
C HIS A 99 -53.88 -15.66 27.21
N ASP A 100 -55.20 -15.49 27.20
CA ASP A 100 -55.87 -14.47 28.02
C ASP A 100 -55.75 -14.74 29.53
N ASP A 101 -55.69 -16.00 29.94
CA ASP A 101 -55.49 -16.38 31.35
C ASP A 101 -54.07 -16.06 31.82
N THR A 102 -53.06 -16.27 30.96
CA THR A 102 -51.68 -15.86 31.27
C THR A 102 -51.58 -14.34 31.41
N ARG A 103 -52.21 -13.59 30.50
CA ARG A 103 -52.21 -12.12 30.54
C ARG A 103 -52.87 -11.59 31.81
N ARG A 104 -54.02 -12.15 32.20
CA ARG A 104 -54.71 -11.81 33.46
C ARG A 104 -53.86 -12.12 34.70
N ARG A 105 -53.07 -13.19 34.68
CA ARG A 105 -52.18 -13.56 35.79
C ARG A 105 -50.99 -12.62 35.93
N PHE A 106 -50.35 -12.23 34.82
CA PHE A 106 -49.25 -11.26 34.86
C PHE A 106 -49.70 -9.80 35.11
N SER A 107 -51.00 -9.50 34.98
CA SER A 107 -51.56 -8.16 35.23
C SER A 107 -51.96 -7.86 36.69
N LYS A 108 -52.07 -8.87 37.57
CA LYS A 108 -52.46 -8.68 38.98
C LYS A 108 -51.25 -8.81 39.92
N PRO A 109 -50.96 -7.82 40.79
CA PRO A 109 -49.97 -8.00 41.85
C PRO A 109 -50.54 -8.92 42.95
N GLY A 110 -49.87 -10.03 43.27
CA GLY A 110 -50.34 -10.99 44.28
C GLY A 110 -49.34 -12.13 44.57
N PRO A 111 -49.55 -12.93 45.64
CA PRO A 111 -48.55 -13.82 46.23
C PRO A 111 -48.50 -15.18 45.52
N HIS A 112 -48.38 -15.16 44.20
CA HIS A 112 -47.92 -16.31 43.43
C HIS A 112 -46.45 -16.07 43.17
N ILE A 113 -45.59 -17.06 43.36
CA ILE A 113 -44.17 -16.79 43.53
C ILE A 113 -43.54 -16.40 42.19
N PHE A 114 -43.39 -15.09 41.96
CA PHE A 114 -42.76 -14.54 40.76
C PHE A 114 -41.33 -14.14 41.10
N LYS A 115 -40.37 -14.63 40.32
CA LYS A 115 -39.02 -14.07 40.29
C LYS A 115 -38.93 -13.18 39.06
N ASP A 116 -38.78 -11.89 39.31
CA ASP A 116 -38.39 -10.92 38.30
C ASP A 116 -36.86 -11.06 38.12
N ALA A 117 -36.39 -11.17 36.88
CA ALA A 117 -34.98 -11.18 36.51
C ALA A 117 -34.75 -10.12 35.43
N THR A 118 -33.65 -9.38 35.45
CA THR A 118 -33.38 -8.35 34.44
C THR A 118 -32.36 -8.81 33.41
N LEU A 119 -32.70 -8.74 32.11
CA LEU A 119 -31.85 -9.05 30.97
C LEU A 119 -31.42 -7.73 30.29
N PRO A 120 -30.15 -7.32 30.38
CA PRO A 120 -29.66 -6.21 29.55
C PRO A 120 -29.43 -6.67 28.11
N ILE A 121 -29.78 -5.84 27.13
CA ILE A 121 -29.47 -6.05 25.71
C ILE A 121 -28.68 -4.83 25.19
N SER A 122 -27.68 -5.06 24.35
CA SER A 122 -26.90 -4.01 23.67
C SER A 122 -26.96 -4.11 22.15
N PHE A 123 -26.75 -2.96 21.53
CA PHE A 123 -26.93 -2.69 20.10
C PHE A 123 -25.62 -2.78 19.29
N LEU A 124 -25.73 -3.16 18.01
CA LEU A 124 -24.70 -3.06 16.97
C LEU A 124 -24.75 -1.66 16.34
N GLY A 125 -23.59 -1.04 16.17
CA GLY A 125 -23.43 0.27 15.52
C GLY A 125 -22.09 0.37 14.78
N PRO A 126 -21.77 1.51 14.15
CA PRO A 126 -20.57 1.70 13.32
C PRO A 126 -19.26 1.31 14.02
N GLN A 127 -19.21 1.40 15.36
CA GLN A 127 -18.06 1.04 16.19
C GLN A 127 -17.69 -0.46 16.14
N VAL A 128 -18.66 -1.35 15.93
CA VAL A 128 -18.39 -2.78 15.74
C VAL A 128 -17.72 -3.01 14.40
N ILE A 129 -18.14 -2.27 13.37
CA ILE A 129 -17.57 -2.31 12.03
C ILE A 129 -16.15 -1.72 12.06
N GLU A 130 -15.92 -0.57 12.72
CA GLU A 130 -14.57 -0.01 12.93
C GLU A 130 -13.62 -1.00 13.62
N HIS A 131 -14.11 -1.77 14.60
CA HIS A 131 -13.30 -2.79 15.25
C HIS A 131 -12.99 -3.97 14.32
N LEU A 132 -13.97 -4.43 13.54
CA LEU A 132 -13.76 -5.47 12.53
C LEU A 132 -12.82 -4.99 11.42
N ILE A 133 -12.79 -3.69 11.10
CA ILE A 133 -11.86 -3.07 10.16
C ILE A 133 -10.45 -2.96 10.75
N SER A 134 -10.30 -2.64 12.03
CA SER A 134 -8.97 -2.50 12.69
C SER A 134 -8.35 -3.81 13.17
N SER A 135 -9.14 -4.87 13.41
CA SER A 135 -8.64 -6.18 13.86
C SER A 135 -8.30 -7.10 12.68
N ASN A 136 -7.16 -7.79 12.65
CA ASN A 136 -6.75 -8.67 11.52
C ASN A 136 -7.54 -10.01 11.45
N THR A 137 -8.83 -9.98 11.80
CA THR A 137 -9.71 -11.15 11.91
C THR A 137 -10.16 -11.62 10.53
N GLN A 138 -10.06 -12.93 10.26
CA GLN A 138 -10.64 -13.53 9.05
C GLN A 138 -12.17 -13.52 9.15
N ILE A 139 -12.80 -13.00 8.11
CA ILE A 139 -14.20 -12.53 8.10
C ILE A 139 -15.23 -13.68 8.07
N SER A 140 -14.82 -14.92 7.77
CA SER A 140 -15.72 -16.04 7.46
C SER A 140 -16.75 -16.39 8.54
N ASP A 141 -16.53 -16.00 9.80
CA ASP A 141 -17.48 -16.21 10.91
C ASP A 141 -18.33 -14.97 11.27
N THR A 142 -18.17 -13.86 10.54
CA THR A 142 -18.70 -12.52 10.90
C THR A 142 -19.72 -11.93 9.92
N ASP A 143 -19.90 -12.52 8.73
CA ASP A 143 -20.76 -11.99 7.65
C ASP A 143 -22.19 -11.68 8.07
N PHE A 144 -22.82 -12.55 8.86
CA PHE A 144 -24.21 -12.34 9.29
C PHE A 144 -24.35 -11.14 10.23
N PHE A 145 -23.40 -10.95 11.15
CA PHE A 145 -23.43 -9.84 12.10
C PHE A 145 -23.01 -8.53 11.44
N PHE A 146 -22.08 -8.61 10.48
CA PHE A 146 -21.59 -7.47 9.73
C PHE A 146 -22.66 -6.86 8.82
N ASN A 147 -23.30 -7.68 7.98
CA ASN A 147 -24.40 -7.21 7.10
C ASN A 147 -25.55 -6.58 7.91
N LYS A 148 -25.87 -7.18 9.06
CA LYS A 148 -26.89 -6.63 9.96
C LYS A 148 -26.46 -5.31 10.60
N ALA A 149 -25.19 -5.15 10.95
CA ALA A 149 -24.66 -3.89 11.49
C ALA A 149 -24.67 -2.78 10.44
N ILE A 150 -24.25 -3.09 9.20
CA ILE A 150 -24.20 -2.15 8.08
C ILE A 150 -25.60 -1.66 7.71
N SER A 151 -26.61 -2.54 7.75
CA SER A 151 -27.99 -2.16 7.40
C SER A 151 -28.57 -1.04 8.27
N GLY A 152 -27.99 -0.78 9.45
CA GLY A 152 -28.38 0.31 10.35
C GLY A 152 -27.52 1.58 10.24
N CYS A 153 -26.52 1.61 9.34
CA CYS A 153 -25.66 2.77 9.15
C CYS A 153 -26.26 3.77 8.15
N SER A 154 -26.07 5.06 8.40
CA SER A 154 -26.38 6.10 7.43
C SER A 154 -25.32 6.14 6.31
N GLY A 155 -25.65 6.72 5.15
CA GLY A 155 -24.71 6.85 4.03
C GLY A 155 -23.37 7.48 4.44
N ASN A 156 -23.40 8.55 5.23
CA ASN A 156 -22.18 9.19 5.74
C ASN A 156 -21.35 8.27 6.66
N GLN A 157 -22.00 7.46 7.50
CA GLN A 157 -21.30 6.48 8.34
C GLN A 157 -20.67 5.38 7.50
N LEU A 158 -21.38 4.90 6.48
CA LEU A 158 -20.84 3.92 5.53
C LEU A 158 -19.60 4.48 4.81
N THR A 159 -19.62 5.74 4.41
CA THR A 159 -18.47 6.40 3.78
C THR A 159 -17.25 6.49 4.71
N VAL A 160 -17.43 6.86 5.98
CA VAL A 160 -16.32 6.89 6.96
C VAL A 160 -15.76 5.49 7.22
N LEU A 161 -16.63 4.49 7.29
CA LEU A 161 -16.22 3.09 7.43
C LEU A 161 -15.49 2.60 6.17
N LEU A 162 -15.94 3.03 4.99
CA LEU A 162 -15.34 2.70 3.71
C LEU A 162 -13.91 3.24 3.60
N GLN A 163 -13.66 4.48 4.04
CA GLN A 163 -12.32 5.06 4.15
C GLN A 163 -11.42 4.20 5.05
N SER A 164 -11.91 3.84 6.23
CA SER A 164 -11.16 3.02 7.19
C SER A 164 -10.85 1.63 6.63
N ALA A 165 -11.81 1.01 5.94
CA ALA A 165 -11.65 -0.29 5.31
C ALA A 165 -10.65 -0.25 4.14
N ALA A 166 -10.64 0.84 3.37
CA ALA A 166 -9.72 1.03 2.26
C ALA A 166 -8.26 1.16 2.73
N VAL A 167 -8.01 1.95 3.78
CA VAL A 167 -6.67 2.08 4.40
C VAL A 167 -6.22 0.76 5.02
N SER A 168 -7.14 0.00 5.62
CA SER A 168 -6.84 -1.29 6.27
C SER A 168 -6.64 -2.45 5.30
N GLY A 169 -6.84 -2.25 3.99
CA GLY A 169 -6.61 -3.27 2.96
C GLY A 169 -7.68 -4.35 2.87
N LYS A 170 -8.87 -4.14 3.44
CA LYS A 170 -9.91 -5.17 3.55
C LYS A 170 -10.89 -5.11 2.38
N ALA A 171 -10.46 -5.62 1.23
CA ALA A 171 -11.22 -5.56 -0.02
C ALA A 171 -12.65 -6.12 0.09
N ASP A 172 -12.88 -7.18 0.87
CA ASP A 172 -14.21 -7.76 1.07
C ASP A 172 -15.15 -6.88 1.89
N LEU A 173 -14.62 -6.19 2.92
CA LEU A 173 -15.40 -5.22 3.68
C LEU A 173 -15.70 -3.99 2.83
N VAL A 174 -14.73 -3.53 2.04
CA VAL A 174 -14.91 -2.44 1.07
C VAL A 174 -16.04 -2.78 0.11
N ARG A 175 -16.04 -3.98 -0.49
CA ARG A 175 -17.10 -4.43 -1.40
C ARG A 175 -18.47 -4.40 -0.72
N THR A 176 -18.57 -5.01 0.46
CA THR A 176 -19.84 -5.05 1.21
C THR A 176 -20.33 -3.64 1.59
N LEU A 177 -19.44 -2.73 1.99
CA LEU A 177 -19.83 -1.35 2.34
C LEU A 177 -20.32 -0.56 1.11
N ILE A 178 -19.72 -0.79 -0.06
CA ILE A 178 -20.16 -0.20 -1.34
C ILE A 178 -21.54 -0.74 -1.73
N ASP A 179 -21.75 -2.06 -1.63
CA ASP A 179 -23.03 -2.70 -1.96
C ASP A 179 -24.19 -2.17 -1.10
N HIS A 180 -23.90 -1.67 0.10
CA HIS A 180 -24.89 -1.06 1.00
C HIS A 180 -25.02 0.47 0.85
N GLY A 181 -24.36 1.07 -0.16
CA GLY A 181 -24.53 2.48 -0.51
C GLY A 181 -23.46 3.42 0.07
N GLY A 182 -22.29 2.91 0.46
CA GLY A 182 -21.13 3.74 0.76
C GLY A 182 -20.68 4.54 -0.47
N ASP A 183 -20.43 5.83 -0.30
CA ASP A 183 -20.02 6.72 -1.40
C ASP A 183 -18.55 6.49 -1.78
N VAL A 184 -18.33 5.86 -2.94
CA VAL A 184 -17.00 5.56 -3.49
C VAL A 184 -16.25 6.79 -3.99
N ASN A 185 -16.98 7.85 -4.34
CA ASN A 185 -16.43 9.08 -4.91
C ASN A 185 -16.38 10.22 -3.88
N HIS A 186 -16.59 9.89 -2.61
CA HIS A 186 -16.43 10.85 -1.53
C HIS A 186 -15.00 11.39 -1.49
N LYS A 187 -14.88 12.71 -1.39
CA LYS A 187 -13.63 13.43 -1.17
C LYS A 187 -13.61 14.01 0.24
N GLU A 188 -12.50 13.84 0.93
CA GLU A 188 -12.24 14.48 2.21
C GLU A 188 -12.21 16.01 2.09
N SER A 189 -12.23 16.72 3.22
CA SER A 189 -12.18 18.19 3.26
C SER A 189 -10.90 18.79 2.64
N ASN A 190 -9.83 18.01 2.56
CA ASN A 190 -8.56 18.35 1.91
C ASN A 190 -8.55 18.00 0.40
N GLY A 191 -9.65 17.46 -0.15
CA GLY A 191 -9.79 17.03 -1.54
C GLY A 191 -9.35 15.59 -1.83
N ARG A 192 -8.83 14.85 -0.84
CA ARG A 192 -8.37 13.47 -1.04
C ARG A 192 -9.53 12.52 -1.32
N SER A 193 -9.44 11.77 -2.41
CA SER A 193 -10.38 10.69 -2.72
C SER A 193 -10.07 9.41 -1.94
N LEU A 194 -11.06 8.53 -1.86
CA LEU A 194 -10.93 7.18 -1.34
C LEU A 194 -9.85 6.35 -2.07
N ILE A 195 -9.68 6.56 -3.38
CA ILE A 195 -8.66 5.85 -4.16
C ILE A 195 -7.25 6.32 -3.81
N SER A 196 -7.06 7.61 -3.53
CA SER A 196 -5.77 8.13 -3.05
C SER A 196 -5.35 7.49 -1.73
N LEU A 197 -6.31 7.24 -0.82
CA LEU A 197 -6.07 6.55 0.46
C LEU A 197 -5.67 5.09 0.24
N ALA A 198 -6.38 4.37 -0.64
CA ALA A 198 -6.08 2.98 -0.95
C ALA A 198 -4.69 2.81 -1.58
N VAL A 199 -4.32 3.73 -2.49
CA VAL A 199 -3.01 3.72 -3.16
C VAL A 199 -1.89 4.09 -2.18
N GLU A 200 -2.05 5.14 -1.36
CA GLU A 200 -1.07 5.49 -0.32
C GLU A 200 -0.83 4.34 0.66
N ALA A 201 -1.89 3.61 1.04
CA ALA A 201 -1.79 2.43 1.90
C ALA A 201 -1.19 1.20 1.18
N GLY A 202 -1.03 1.22 -0.15
CA GLY A 202 -0.47 0.12 -0.91
C GLY A 202 -1.43 -1.05 -1.15
N ASN A 203 -2.74 -0.85 -1.07
CA ASN A 203 -3.72 -1.94 -1.12
C ASN A 203 -4.26 -2.16 -2.55
N LEU A 204 -3.60 -3.02 -3.32
CA LEU A 204 -3.98 -3.33 -4.71
C LEU A 204 -5.39 -3.94 -4.84
N ASP A 205 -5.77 -4.84 -3.95
CA ASP A 205 -7.09 -5.48 -3.99
C ASP A 205 -8.22 -4.47 -3.73
N VAL A 206 -8.01 -3.58 -2.77
CA VAL A 206 -8.93 -2.47 -2.50
C VAL A 206 -9.01 -1.55 -3.72
N PHE A 207 -7.87 -1.16 -4.30
CA PHE A 207 -7.82 -0.36 -5.51
C PHE A 207 -8.65 -0.99 -6.64
N ASN A 208 -8.48 -2.28 -6.91
CA ASN A 208 -9.23 -3.00 -7.95
C ASN A 208 -10.74 -3.02 -7.66
N VAL A 209 -11.14 -3.18 -6.40
CA VAL A 209 -12.56 -3.10 -6.00
C VAL A 209 -13.11 -1.70 -6.27
N LEU A 210 -12.40 -0.65 -5.89
CA LEU A 210 -12.86 0.73 -6.11
C LEU A 210 -13.03 1.06 -7.61
N ILE A 211 -12.07 0.68 -8.44
CA ILE A 211 -12.16 0.87 -9.91
C ILE A 211 -13.34 0.09 -10.50
N SER A 212 -13.51 -1.17 -10.09
CA SER A 212 -14.61 -2.02 -10.58
C SER A 212 -15.98 -1.47 -10.18
N SER A 213 -16.05 -0.78 -9.04
CA SER A 213 -17.25 -0.11 -8.52
C SER A 213 -17.52 1.26 -9.14
N GLY A 214 -16.73 1.70 -10.12
CA GLY A 214 -16.93 2.97 -10.83
C GLY A 214 -16.37 4.20 -10.10
N CYS A 215 -15.35 4.02 -9.25
CA CYS A 215 -14.64 5.15 -8.64
C CYS A 215 -13.94 5.98 -9.73
N GLU A 216 -14.18 7.29 -9.73
CA GLU A 216 -13.57 8.23 -10.65
C GLU A 216 -12.18 8.62 -10.14
N ILE A 217 -11.16 8.49 -11.00
CA ILE A 217 -9.80 8.93 -10.66
C ILE A 217 -9.57 10.31 -11.24
N ASP A 218 -9.28 11.26 -10.37
CA ASP A 218 -8.89 12.62 -10.76
C ASP A 218 -7.44 12.86 -10.36
N ASN A 219 -6.50 12.40 -11.18
CA ASN A 219 -5.07 12.53 -10.92
C ASN A 219 -4.57 14.00 -10.91
N SER A 220 -5.39 14.99 -11.32
CA SER A 220 -5.05 16.41 -11.12
C SER A 220 -5.14 16.85 -9.66
N VAL A 221 -5.91 16.12 -8.85
CA VAL A 221 -6.12 16.37 -7.42
C VAL A 221 -5.51 15.25 -6.59
N ASP A 222 -5.71 14.00 -7.01
CA ASP A 222 -5.40 12.82 -6.21
C ASP A 222 -3.93 12.41 -6.27
N HIS A 223 -3.17 12.80 -7.30
CA HIS A 223 -1.74 12.47 -7.45
C HIS A 223 -1.43 10.99 -7.19
N VAL A 224 -2.34 10.09 -7.62
CA VAL A 224 -2.27 8.65 -7.30
C VAL A 224 -0.98 8.02 -7.81
N PHE A 225 -0.46 8.51 -8.94
CA PHE A 225 0.82 8.02 -9.45
C PHE A 225 1.99 8.41 -8.54
N HIS A 226 1.96 9.61 -7.95
CA HIS A 226 2.99 10.05 -7.00
C HIS A 226 2.99 9.20 -5.74
N TYR A 227 1.81 8.87 -5.20
CA TYR A 227 1.69 8.00 -4.03
C TYR A 227 2.24 6.60 -4.31
N ALA A 228 1.80 5.96 -5.39
CA ALA A 228 2.30 4.63 -5.77
C ALA A 228 3.82 4.63 -6.05
N ALA A 229 4.36 5.72 -6.59
CA ALA A 229 5.79 5.89 -6.80
C ALA A 229 6.57 6.03 -5.49
N ALA A 230 6.03 6.73 -4.48
CA ALA A 230 6.66 6.89 -3.17
C ALA A 230 6.78 5.57 -2.39
N ILE A 231 5.80 4.67 -2.54
CA ILE A 231 5.78 3.36 -1.85
C ILE A 231 6.48 2.24 -2.65
N ASN A 232 7.09 2.55 -3.79
CA ASN A 232 7.78 1.60 -4.67
C ASN A 232 6.90 0.41 -5.15
N ARG A 233 5.60 0.63 -5.40
CA ARG A 233 4.66 -0.43 -5.81
C ARG A 233 4.43 -0.41 -7.32
N VAL A 234 5.23 -1.20 -8.03
CA VAL A 234 5.16 -1.35 -9.50
C VAL A 234 3.86 -1.99 -9.97
N ASP A 235 3.31 -2.91 -9.19
CA ASP A 235 2.00 -3.53 -9.44
C ASP A 235 0.85 -2.53 -9.37
N LEU A 236 0.87 -1.61 -8.39
CA LEU A 236 -0.08 -0.49 -8.33
C LEU A 236 0.13 0.51 -9.47
N MET A 237 1.37 0.79 -9.84
CA MET A 237 1.69 1.61 -11.02
C MET A 237 1.10 1.03 -12.30
N ASP A 238 1.28 -0.27 -12.56
CA ASP A 238 0.71 -0.95 -13.73
C ASP A 238 -0.82 -0.96 -13.69
N ALA A 239 -1.42 -1.25 -12.53
CA ALA A 239 -2.87 -1.23 -12.36
C ALA A 239 -3.47 0.17 -12.60
N LEU A 240 -2.84 1.23 -12.07
CA LEU A 240 -3.21 2.62 -12.31
C LEU A 240 -3.09 2.98 -13.78
N PHE A 241 -1.97 2.62 -14.42
CA PHE A 241 -1.73 2.90 -15.84
C PHE A 241 -2.78 2.23 -16.73
N ARG A 242 -3.18 0.99 -16.43
CA ARG A 242 -4.25 0.27 -17.17
C ARG A 242 -5.64 0.82 -16.92
N ALA A 243 -5.92 1.30 -15.70
CA ALA A 243 -7.17 1.94 -15.37
C ALA A 243 -7.33 3.30 -16.08
N TYR A 244 -6.21 4.00 -16.33
CA TYR A 244 -6.17 5.22 -17.13
C TYR A 244 -6.28 4.92 -18.64
N LYS A 245 -7.35 5.39 -19.27
CA LYS A 245 -7.55 5.25 -20.73
C LYS A 245 -6.72 6.23 -21.58
N ASN A 246 -6.12 7.24 -20.95
CA ASN A 246 -5.31 8.26 -21.63
C ASN A 246 -3.83 8.11 -21.26
N THR A 247 -2.97 7.98 -22.28
CA THR A 247 -1.53 7.73 -22.19
C THR A 247 -0.70 8.86 -21.57
N ASP A 248 -1.22 10.09 -21.57
CA ASP A 248 -0.45 11.27 -21.14
C ASP A 248 -0.40 11.48 -19.62
N SER A 249 -0.92 10.53 -18.82
CA SER A 249 -1.03 10.69 -17.37
C SER A 249 0.25 10.40 -16.58
N ILE A 250 1.21 9.63 -17.12
CA ILE A 250 2.36 9.17 -16.32
C ILE A 250 3.32 10.32 -15.96
N ASP A 251 3.34 11.39 -16.75
CA ASP A 251 4.13 12.60 -16.50
C ASP A 251 3.29 13.72 -15.84
N SER A 252 2.14 13.38 -15.26
CA SER A 252 1.37 14.33 -14.44
C SER A 252 2.24 14.91 -13.32
N VAL A 253 2.13 16.21 -13.08
CA VAL A 253 2.94 16.91 -12.09
C VAL A 253 2.16 17.22 -10.84
N ASP A 254 2.84 17.19 -9.69
CA ASP A 254 2.29 17.69 -8.43
C ASP A 254 2.39 19.22 -8.31
N PHE A 255 2.00 19.76 -7.15
CA PHE A 255 2.09 21.19 -6.85
C PHE A 255 3.52 21.77 -6.90
N ASN A 256 4.55 20.93 -6.85
CA ASN A 256 5.96 21.30 -7.01
C ASN A 256 6.47 21.01 -8.43
N GLY A 257 5.59 20.74 -9.41
CA GLY A 257 6.00 20.42 -10.77
C GLY A 257 6.66 19.04 -10.90
N ARG A 258 6.59 18.18 -9.87
CA ARG A 258 7.29 16.89 -9.84
C ARG A 258 6.44 15.82 -10.50
N THR A 259 7.04 15.05 -11.41
CA THR A 259 6.44 13.81 -11.96
C THR A 259 6.63 12.62 -11.00
N PRO A 260 5.95 11.48 -11.22
CA PRO A 260 6.18 10.25 -10.47
C PRO A 260 7.65 9.78 -10.49
N ILE A 261 8.40 10.05 -11.58
CA ILE A 261 9.85 9.76 -11.64
C ILE A 261 10.64 10.61 -10.63
N HIS A 262 10.26 11.88 -10.41
CA HIS A 262 10.90 12.70 -9.38
C HIS A 262 10.65 12.14 -7.98
N ILE A 263 9.41 11.72 -7.68
CA ILE A 263 9.07 11.16 -6.37
C ILE A 263 9.81 9.84 -6.14
N SER A 264 9.80 8.93 -7.10
CA SER A 264 10.58 7.68 -7.01
C SER A 264 12.08 7.94 -6.90
N ALA A 265 12.63 8.96 -7.57
CA ALA A 265 14.02 9.35 -7.42
C ALA A 265 14.36 9.88 -6.00
N ILE A 266 13.46 10.62 -5.36
CA ILE A 266 13.63 11.07 -3.96
C ILE A 266 13.72 9.87 -3.02
N HIS A 267 12.90 8.84 -3.25
CA HIS A 267 12.77 7.67 -2.38
C HIS A 267 13.69 6.49 -2.76
N GLY A 268 14.45 6.59 -3.85
CA GLY A 268 15.33 5.49 -4.31
C GLY A 268 14.58 4.33 -4.97
N CYS A 269 13.36 4.56 -5.47
CA CYS A 269 12.47 3.53 -6.00
C CYS A 269 12.80 3.17 -7.47
N THR A 270 13.96 2.55 -7.70
CA THR A 270 14.49 2.25 -9.05
C THR A 270 13.53 1.42 -9.91
N GLN A 271 12.77 0.50 -9.33
CA GLN A 271 11.86 -0.35 -10.09
C GLN A 271 10.67 0.42 -10.67
N VAL A 272 10.14 1.40 -9.92
CA VAL A 272 9.12 2.31 -10.45
C VAL A 272 9.70 3.19 -11.55
N ILE A 273 10.93 3.71 -11.40
CA ILE A 273 11.59 4.48 -12.46
C ILE A 273 11.67 3.65 -13.76
N ARG A 274 12.15 2.40 -13.68
CA ARG A 274 12.22 1.51 -14.85
C ARG A 274 10.86 1.28 -15.49
N PHE A 275 9.82 1.06 -14.67
CA PHE A 275 8.45 0.93 -15.18
C PHE A 275 8.00 2.20 -15.91
N CYS A 276 8.12 3.38 -15.28
CA CYS A 276 7.73 4.66 -15.88
C CYS A 276 8.46 4.90 -17.22
N LEU A 277 9.77 4.65 -17.27
CA LEU A 277 10.55 4.78 -18.51
C LEU A 277 10.09 3.79 -19.58
N SER A 278 9.73 2.56 -19.20
CA SER A 278 9.23 1.55 -20.15
C SER A 278 7.89 1.92 -20.79
N VAL A 279 7.06 2.71 -20.10
CA VAL A 279 5.79 3.24 -20.62
C VAL A 279 5.93 4.62 -21.28
N GLY A 280 7.16 5.14 -21.41
CA GLY A 280 7.46 6.36 -22.16
C GLY A 280 7.52 7.66 -21.34
N ALA A 281 7.55 7.58 -20.01
CA ALA A 281 7.70 8.77 -19.17
C ALA A 281 9.07 9.44 -19.37
N SER A 282 9.12 10.77 -19.23
CA SER A 282 10.35 11.53 -19.46
C SER A 282 11.34 11.47 -18.27
N PRO A 283 12.58 10.96 -18.46
CA PRO A 283 13.62 11.01 -17.42
C PRO A 283 14.15 12.44 -17.17
N GLU A 284 13.82 13.39 -18.04
CA GLU A 284 14.36 14.76 -18.05
C GLU A 284 13.33 15.81 -17.64
N ALA A 285 12.17 15.39 -17.15
CA ALA A 285 11.17 16.29 -16.62
C ALA A 285 11.80 17.23 -15.57
N LEU A 286 11.34 18.48 -15.53
CA LEU A 286 11.86 19.50 -14.63
C LEU A 286 10.80 19.87 -13.60
N ASP A 287 11.18 19.86 -12.32
CA ASP A 287 10.33 20.39 -11.26
C ASP A 287 10.35 21.92 -11.20
N VAL A 288 9.64 22.50 -10.21
CA VAL A 288 9.62 23.96 -10.00
C VAL A 288 11.01 24.56 -9.80
N ASP A 289 11.98 23.81 -9.28
CA ASP A 289 13.36 24.27 -9.08
C ASP A 289 14.28 23.96 -10.26
N LYS A 290 13.71 23.55 -11.41
CA LYS A 290 14.45 23.03 -12.56
C LYS A 290 15.36 21.86 -12.20
N CYS A 291 15.04 21.12 -11.13
CA CYS A 291 15.72 19.88 -10.82
C CYS A 291 15.15 18.78 -11.72
N THR A 292 16.04 17.99 -12.31
CA THR A 292 15.68 16.71 -12.94
C THR A 292 15.55 15.61 -11.87
N PRO A 293 14.94 14.46 -12.17
CA PRO A 293 14.98 13.31 -11.28
C PRO A 293 16.40 12.91 -10.86
N LEU A 294 17.39 13.06 -11.77
CA LEU A 294 18.80 12.77 -11.45
C LEU A 294 19.35 13.67 -10.34
N HIS A 295 18.99 14.95 -10.30
CA HIS A 295 19.37 15.85 -9.21
C HIS A 295 18.84 15.34 -7.86
N LEU A 296 17.60 14.87 -7.83
CA LEU A 296 16.94 14.39 -6.62
C LEU A 296 17.53 13.04 -6.16
N ALA A 297 17.78 12.12 -7.09
CA ALA A 297 18.46 10.85 -6.84
C ALA A 297 19.88 11.06 -6.28
N ALA A 298 20.65 11.96 -6.90
CA ALA A 298 22.00 12.30 -6.48
C ALA A 298 22.04 12.97 -5.10
N LYS A 299 21.11 13.88 -4.81
CA LYS A 299 20.93 14.49 -3.49
C LYS A 299 20.60 13.45 -2.41
N GLY A 300 19.78 12.45 -2.76
CA GLY A 300 19.45 11.31 -1.90
C GLY A 300 20.58 10.31 -1.72
N GLY A 301 21.56 10.28 -2.63
CA GLY A 301 22.63 9.29 -2.65
C GLY A 301 22.17 7.91 -3.11
N HIS A 302 21.13 7.85 -3.93
CA HIS A 302 20.55 6.58 -4.40
C HIS A 302 21.31 6.09 -5.64
N LEU A 303 22.36 5.28 -5.44
CA LEU A 303 23.25 4.84 -6.53
C LEU A 303 22.51 4.14 -7.67
N ASP A 304 21.68 3.14 -7.36
CA ASP A 304 20.94 2.37 -8.37
C ASP A 304 19.99 3.26 -9.20
N THR A 305 19.39 4.29 -8.60
CA THR A 305 18.52 5.23 -9.35
C THR A 305 19.34 6.20 -10.18
N VAL A 306 20.50 6.67 -9.68
CA VAL A 306 21.44 7.48 -10.45
C VAL A 306 21.91 6.71 -11.69
N GLU A 307 22.33 5.46 -11.54
CA GLU A 307 22.76 4.62 -12.66
C GLU A 307 21.61 4.39 -13.65
N CYS A 308 20.42 4.01 -13.16
CA CYS A 308 19.25 3.80 -14.00
C CYS A 308 18.85 5.07 -14.79
N LEU A 309 18.95 6.26 -14.19
CA LEU A 309 18.62 7.52 -14.85
C LEU A 309 19.69 7.95 -15.86
N LEU A 310 20.98 7.69 -15.57
CA LEU A 310 22.08 7.95 -16.51
C LEU A 310 22.01 7.01 -17.73
N GLU A 311 21.61 5.74 -17.53
CA GLU A 311 21.34 4.79 -18.62
C GLU A 311 20.21 5.29 -19.54
N ALA A 312 19.19 5.91 -18.96
CA ALA A 312 18.04 6.44 -19.69
C ALA A 312 18.36 7.75 -20.42
N SER A 313 19.10 8.67 -19.79
CA SER A 313 19.59 9.88 -20.45
C SER A 313 20.84 10.46 -19.79
N ASN A 314 21.88 10.62 -20.60
CA ASN A 314 23.11 11.32 -20.23
C ASN A 314 23.01 12.85 -20.28
N TYR A 315 22.01 13.43 -20.94
CA TYR A 315 21.89 14.91 -21.00
C TYR A 315 21.62 15.48 -19.59
N SER A 316 20.88 14.73 -18.78
CA SER A 316 20.55 15.09 -17.40
C SER A 316 21.77 15.24 -16.48
N LYS A 317 22.92 14.63 -16.82
CA LYS A 317 24.15 14.61 -16.01
C LYS A 317 24.72 16.00 -15.74
N TYR A 318 24.66 16.88 -16.74
CA TYR A 318 25.20 18.25 -16.67
C TYR A 318 24.10 19.32 -16.63
N ALA A 319 22.83 18.92 -16.51
CA ALA A 319 21.74 19.85 -16.36
C ALA A 319 21.94 20.70 -15.09
N LEU A 320 21.53 21.97 -15.16
CA LEU A 320 21.63 22.92 -14.05
C LEU A 320 20.24 23.22 -13.50
N ASN A 321 20.11 23.13 -12.18
CA ASN A 321 18.90 23.59 -11.49
C ASN A 321 18.85 25.12 -11.39
N LYS A 322 17.80 25.68 -10.75
CA LYS A 322 17.64 27.13 -10.54
C LYS A 322 18.81 27.78 -9.81
N GLN A 323 19.51 27.05 -8.96
CA GLN A 323 20.69 27.53 -8.22
C GLN A 323 21.99 27.39 -9.03
N GLY A 324 21.93 26.94 -10.29
CA GLY A 324 23.10 26.72 -11.14
C GLY A 324 23.94 25.52 -10.73
N LYS A 325 23.35 24.53 -10.02
CA LYS A 325 24.04 23.33 -9.53
C LYS A 325 23.70 22.14 -10.39
N THR A 326 24.70 21.28 -10.64
CA THR A 326 24.51 19.95 -11.25
C THR A 326 24.14 18.91 -10.20
N ALA A 327 23.68 17.74 -10.65
CA ALA A 327 23.44 16.59 -9.77
C ALA A 327 24.69 16.21 -8.94
N PHE A 328 25.89 16.29 -9.53
CA PHE A 328 27.15 16.05 -8.82
C PHE A 328 27.41 17.07 -7.70
N MET A 329 27.18 18.36 -7.94
CA MET A 329 27.34 19.39 -6.91
C MET A 329 26.37 19.16 -5.74
N LEU A 330 25.13 18.77 -6.03
CA LEU A 330 24.17 18.41 -4.99
C LEU A 330 24.61 17.16 -4.21
N ALA A 331 25.19 16.16 -4.87
CA ALA A 331 25.76 14.99 -4.19
C ALA A 331 26.88 15.41 -3.23
N ILE A 332 27.80 16.30 -3.64
CA ILE A 332 28.88 16.81 -2.78
C ILE A 332 28.30 17.55 -1.57
N GLU A 333 27.36 18.47 -1.79
CA GLU A 333 26.76 19.27 -0.71
C GLU A 333 26.00 18.43 0.33
N ASN A 334 25.54 17.25 -0.06
CA ASN A 334 24.82 16.31 0.81
C ASN A 334 25.69 15.10 1.22
N ASP A 335 27.00 15.17 0.98
CA ASP A 335 28.00 14.14 1.32
C ASP A 335 27.62 12.74 0.81
N ARG A 336 27.22 12.65 -0.46
CA ARG A 336 26.80 11.41 -1.13
C ARG A 336 27.96 10.82 -1.94
N SER A 337 29.01 10.40 -1.24
CA SER A 337 30.25 9.89 -1.86
C SER A 337 30.05 8.66 -2.74
N ASN A 338 29.05 7.84 -2.43
CA ASN A 338 28.73 6.63 -3.19
C ASN A 338 28.31 6.91 -4.65
N VAL A 339 27.80 8.10 -4.98
CA VAL A 339 27.38 8.47 -6.34
C VAL A 339 28.42 9.29 -7.12
N TYR A 340 29.56 9.63 -6.51
CA TYR A 340 30.61 10.43 -7.16
C TYR A 340 31.21 9.70 -8.37
N GLY A 341 31.35 8.38 -8.25
CA GLY A 341 31.76 7.46 -9.33
C GLY A 341 31.03 7.75 -10.64
N SER A 342 29.72 7.49 -10.61
CA SER A 342 28.84 7.55 -11.78
C SER A 342 28.61 8.98 -12.28
N LEU A 343 28.59 9.99 -11.39
CA LEU A 343 28.27 11.37 -11.74
C LEU A 343 29.45 12.20 -12.25
N HIS A 344 30.69 11.89 -11.87
CA HIS A 344 31.83 12.73 -12.24
C HIS A 344 33.14 11.96 -12.44
N LEU A 345 33.45 11.00 -11.57
CA LEU A 345 34.76 10.36 -11.55
C LEU A 345 35.03 9.55 -12.82
N ASP A 346 34.01 8.94 -13.43
CA ASP A 346 34.17 8.22 -14.70
C ASP A 346 34.54 9.14 -15.87
N ASP A 347 33.99 10.37 -15.90
CA ASP A 347 34.33 11.38 -16.91
C ASP A 347 35.72 11.97 -16.67
N ALA A 348 36.06 12.20 -15.39
CA ALA A 348 37.36 12.68 -14.97
C ALA A 348 38.46 11.67 -15.33
N LEU A 349 38.23 10.40 -15.04
CA LEU A 349 39.11 9.29 -15.41
C LEU A 349 39.26 9.19 -16.93
N SER A 350 38.15 9.29 -17.67
CA SER A 350 38.17 9.29 -19.13
C SER A 350 38.95 10.46 -19.72
N ARG A 351 38.87 11.65 -19.11
CA ARG A 351 39.62 12.84 -19.50
C ARG A 351 41.12 12.68 -19.19
N ALA A 352 41.46 12.18 -18.00
CA ALA A 352 42.83 11.89 -17.59
C ALA A 352 43.48 10.85 -18.53
N ALA A 353 42.74 9.78 -18.84
CA ALA A 353 43.14 8.75 -19.81
C ALA A 353 43.40 9.32 -21.21
N ARG A 354 42.54 10.22 -21.69
CA ARG A 354 42.69 10.87 -23.01
C ARG A 354 43.96 11.71 -23.14
N ILE A 355 44.36 12.41 -22.07
CA ILE A 355 45.56 13.25 -22.08
C ILE A 355 46.83 12.49 -21.66
N GLY A 356 46.67 11.35 -20.96
CA GLY A 356 47.75 10.53 -20.43
C GLY A 356 48.24 10.98 -19.04
N ASP A 357 47.38 11.63 -18.25
CA ASP A 357 47.72 12.08 -16.90
C ASP A 357 47.62 10.91 -15.92
N VAL A 358 48.76 10.28 -15.63
CA VAL A 358 48.87 9.12 -14.74
C VAL A 358 48.46 9.45 -13.31
N ASN A 359 48.79 10.64 -12.82
CA ASN A 359 48.43 11.06 -11.46
C ASN A 359 46.92 11.30 -11.36
N GLY A 360 46.33 11.94 -12.37
CA GLY A 360 44.88 12.10 -12.47
C GLY A 360 44.14 10.76 -12.55
N ILE A 361 44.63 9.82 -13.37
CA ILE A 361 44.08 8.45 -13.46
C ILE A 361 44.10 7.78 -12.09
N LYS A 362 45.25 7.82 -11.40
CA LYS A 362 45.41 7.22 -10.08
C LYS A 362 44.48 7.86 -9.04
N SER A 363 44.44 9.19 -8.96
CA SER A 363 43.55 9.90 -8.02
C SER A 363 42.09 9.54 -8.24
N CYS A 364 41.63 9.51 -9.51
CA CYS A 364 40.24 9.14 -9.81
C CYS A 364 39.91 7.71 -9.37
N ILE A 365 40.79 6.75 -9.64
CA ILE A 365 40.59 5.35 -9.25
C ILE A 365 40.64 5.18 -7.73
N ASP A 366 41.59 5.84 -7.05
CA ASP A 366 41.72 5.84 -5.60
C ASP A 366 40.48 6.49 -4.92
N GLU A 367 39.82 7.45 -5.59
CA GLU A 367 38.54 8.07 -5.19
C GLU A 367 37.30 7.21 -5.55
N GLY A 368 37.48 6.05 -6.18
CA GLY A 368 36.41 5.10 -6.49
C GLY A 368 35.84 5.18 -7.91
N ALA A 369 36.53 5.81 -8.87
CA ALA A 369 36.15 5.75 -10.28
C ALA A 369 36.12 4.30 -10.79
N ASN A 370 35.15 3.97 -11.64
CA ASN A 370 35.13 2.67 -12.27
C ASN A 370 36.16 2.63 -13.42
N VAL A 371 37.24 1.85 -13.26
CA VAL A 371 38.29 1.69 -14.28
C VAL A 371 37.74 1.22 -15.63
N ASN A 372 36.62 0.49 -15.62
CA ASN A 372 35.92 -0.03 -16.79
C ASN A 372 34.62 0.73 -17.10
N GLY A 373 34.40 1.89 -16.47
CA GLY A 373 33.24 2.74 -16.69
C GLY A 373 33.09 3.14 -18.16
N LYS A 374 31.88 2.99 -18.71
CA LYS A 374 31.60 3.26 -20.12
C LYS A 374 31.00 4.65 -20.32
N ASP A 375 31.39 5.37 -21.38
CA ASP A 375 30.67 6.60 -21.77
C ASP A 375 29.49 6.31 -22.70
N GLN A 376 28.89 7.38 -23.22
CA GLN A 376 27.82 7.37 -24.21
C GLN A 376 28.11 6.58 -25.49
N ASN A 377 29.37 6.36 -25.87
CA ASN A 377 29.77 5.57 -27.03
C ASN A 377 30.13 4.13 -26.66
N GLY A 378 30.01 3.77 -25.38
CA GLY A 378 30.46 2.49 -24.84
C GLY A 378 31.98 2.42 -24.63
N TRP A 379 32.69 3.54 -24.75
CA TRP A 379 34.14 3.56 -24.59
C TRP A 379 34.51 3.44 -23.11
N THR A 380 35.58 2.72 -22.80
CA THR A 380 36.21 2.71 -21.46
C THR A 380 37.39 3.69 -21.44
N PRO A 381 37.92 4.11 -20.26
CA PRO A 381 39.13 4.93 -20.19
C PRO A 381 40.28 4.35 -21.02
N LEU A 382 40.38 3.02 -21.07
CA LEU A 382 41.35 2.30 -21.87
C LEU A 382 41.16 2.53 -23.39
N HIS A 383 39.93 2.61 -23.89
CA HIS A 383 39.66 3.01 -25.28
C HIS A 383 40.20 4.41 -25.58
N ARG A 384 39.96 5.40 -24.71
CA ARG A 384 40.49 6.78 -24.92
C ARG A 384 42.02 6.81 -24.91
N ALA A 385 42.64 6.17 -23.93
CA ALA A 385 44.09 6.14 -23.80
C ALA A 385 44.74 5.43 -25.01
N ALA A 386 44.13 4.33 -25.46
CA ALA A 386 44.56 3.56 -26.62
C ALA A 386 44.46 4.37 -27.92
N PHE A 387 43.30 4.97 -28.19
CA PHE A 387 43.05 5.81 -29.36
C PHE A 387 43.94 7.06 -29.42
N LYS A 388 44.40 7.57 -28.27
CA LYS A 388 45.29 8.75 -28.19
C LYS A 388 46.77 8.39 -28.03
N GLY A 389 47.13 7.10 -28.04
CA GLY A 389 48.52 6.65 -27.98
C GLY A 389 49.20 6.93 -26.63
N LYS A 390 48.43 7.05 -25.55
CA LYS A 390 48.95 7.45 -24.23
C LYS A 390 49.53 6.25 -23.49
N MET A 391 50.76 5.88 -23.83
CA MET A 391 51.42 4.66 -23.34
C MET A 391 51.40 4.49 -21.81
N GLU A 392 51.80 5.53 -21.06
CA GLU A 392 51.80 5.46 -19.58
C GLU A 392 50.39 5.40 -18.99
N GLY A 393 49.43 6.09 -19.61
CA GLY A 393 48.03 6.02 -19.22
C GLY A 393 47.44 4.62 -19.44
N VAL A 394 47.78 3.96 -20.56
CA VAL A 394 47.40 2.57 -20.83
C VAL A 394 48.01 1.62 -19.79
N ARG A 395 49.31 1.76 -19.47
CA ARG A 395 49.94 0.97 -18.40
C ARG A 395 49.25 1.14 -17.06
N ALA A 396 48.97 2.37 -16.67
CA ALA A 396 48.30 2.66 -15.41
C ALA A 396 46.93 1.98 -15.36
N LEU A 397 46.08 2.20 -16.37
CA LEU A 397 44.74 1.61 -16.43
C LEU A 397 44.76 0.08 -16.40
N LEU A 398 45.69 -0.56 -17.10
CA LEU A 398 45.87 -2.03 -17.06
C LEU A 398 46.31 -2.51 -15.67
N GLY A 399 47.22 -1.78 -15.03
CA GLY A 399 47.68 -2.07 -13.66
C GLY A 399 46.57 -2.01 -12.61
N TYR A 400 45.54 -1.19 -12.85
CA TYR A 400 44.34 -1.08 -12.01
C TYR A 400 43.19 -2.00 -12.46
N GLY A 401 43.44 -2.99 -13.33
CA GLY A 401 42.42 -3.98 -13.73
C GLY A 401 41.55 -3.57 -14.91
N GLY A 402 42.02 -2.64 -15.76
CA GLY A 402 41.36 -2.27 -17.00
C GLY A 402 41.18 -3.47 -17.93
N GLU A 403 39.95 -3.74 -18.35
CA GLU A 403 39.62 -4.87 -19.23
C GLU A 403 40.03 -4.59 -20.69
N VAL A 404 40.88 -5.45 -21.25
CA VAL A 404 41.46 -5.29 -22.60
C VAL A 404 40.54 -5.70 -23.76
N ASN A 405 39.52 -6.51 -23.49
CA ASN A 405 38.65 -7.11 -24.51
C ASN A 405 37.19 -6.59 -24.43
N VAL A 406 36.98 -5.39 -23.90
CA VAL A 406 35.67 -4.76 -23.80
C VAL A 406 35.25 -4.24 -25.17
N PHE A 407 34.00 -4.51 -25.55
CA PHE A 407 33.39 -3.92 -26.75
C PHE A 407 32.71 -2.58 -26.43
N ASP A 408 32.93 -1.61 -27.31
CA ASP A 408 32.12 -0.39 -27.40
C ASP A 408 30.79 -0.64 -28.15
N LYS A 409 29.97 0.40 -28.32
CA LYS A 409 28.66 0.28 -29.02
C LYS A 409 28.79 -0.09 -30.50
N ASN A 410 29.97 0.11 -31.09
CA ASN A 410 30.27 -0.19 -32.49
C ASN A 410 31.01 -1.53 -32.64
N GLY A 411 31.22 -2.28 -31.54
CA GLY A 411 31.93 -3.54 -31.54
C GLY A 411 33.45 -3.41 -31.66
N TYR A 412 34.02 -2.24 -31.41
CA TYR A 412 35.47 -2.03 -31.33
C TYR A 412 35.98 -2.33 -29.92
N THR A 413 37.22 -2.79 -29.85
CA THR A 413 37.96 -2.99 -28.58
C THR A 413 39.06 -1.93 -28.46
N PRO A 414 39.68 -1.74 -27.27
CA PRO A 414 40.80 -0.81 -27.13
C PRO A 414 41.95 -1.10 -28.12
N LEU A 415 42.18 -2.38 -28.45
CA LEU A 415 43.18 -2.78 -29.44
C LEU A 415 42.85 -2.23 -30.82
N HIS A 416 41.60 -2.38 -31.27
CA HIS A 416 41.19 -1.84 -32.57
C HIS A 416 41.37 -0.33 -32.63
N CYS A 417 41.03 0.40 -31.56
CA CYS A 417 41.23 1.85 -31.51
C CYS A 417 42.71 2.25 -31.60
N ALA A 418 43.63 1.50 -30.97
CA ALA A 418 45.07 1.75 -31.07
C ALA A 418 45.60 1.51 -32.48
N VAL A 419 45.13 0.43 -33.13
CA VAL A 419 45.50 0.07 -34.51
C VAL A 419 44.98 1.11 -35.50
N GLU A 420 43.71 1.50 -35.40
CA GLU A 420 43.09 2.52 -36.27
C GLU A 420 43.80 3.87 -36.16
N ALA A 421 44.26 4.24 -34.96
CA ALA A 421 45.03 5.46 -34.73
C ALA A 421 46.53 5.34 -35.07
N GLY A 422 47.02 4.14 -35.46
CA GLY A 422 48.42 3.90 -35.85
C GLY A 422 49.42 3.87 -34.69
N HIS A 423 48.96 3.59 -33.46
CA HIS A 423 49.81 3.58 -32.27
C HIS A 423 50.42 2.20 -32.00
N VAL A 424 51.56 1.92 -32.65
CA VAL A 424 52.22 0.60 -32.66
C VAL A 424 52.63 0.15 -31.26
N GLU A 425 53.26 1.01 -30.46
CA GLU A 425 53.76 0.62 -29.13
C GLU A 425 52.61 0.28 -28.17
N VAL A 426 51.50 1.03 -28.25
CA VAL A 426 50.29 0.76 -27.47
C VAL A 426 49.61 -0.53 -27.93
N THR A 427 49.58 -0.78 -29.23
CA THR A 427 49.06 -2.03 -29.83
C THR A 427 49.82 -3.24 -29.29
N LEU A 428 51.16 -3.19 -29.32
CA LEU A 428 52.02 -4.24 -28.78
C LEU A 428 51.79 -4.46 -27.28
N LEU A 429 51.65 -3.36 -26.52
CA LEU A 429 51.37 -3.44 -25.08
C LEU A 429 50.04 -4.13 -24.78
N LEU A 430 48.98 -3.78 -25.51
CA LEU A 430 47.65 -4.38 -25.35
C LEU A 430 47.65 -5.88 -25.71
N ILE A 431 48.31 -6.26 -26.81
CA ILE A 431 48.49 -7.68 -27.19
C ILE A 431 49.25 -8.43 -26.08
N GLY A 432 50.31 -7.82 -25.54
CA GLY A 432 51.08 -8.38 -24.42
C GLY A 432 50.25 -8.60 -23.15
N HIS A 433 49.16 -7.85 -22.97
CA HIS A 433 48.21 -7.99 -21.86
C HIS A 433 46.95 -8.83 -22.23
N GLY A 434 47.02 -9.63 -23.30
CA GLY A 434 45.97 -10.58 -23.65
C GLY A 434 44.82 -10.01 -24.47
N ALA A 435 45.02 -8.88 -25.15
CA ALA A 435 44.06 -8.40 -26.14
C ALA A 435 43.98 -9.38 -27.33
N LYS A 436 42.77 -9.83 -27.66
CA LYS A 436 42.53 -10.80 -28.73
C LYS A 436 42.42 -10.08 -30.07
N ALA A 437 43.41 -10.25 -30.95
CA ALA A 437 43.45 -9.63 -32.27
C ALA A 437 42.36 -10.13 -33.25
N ASN A 438 41.74 -11.29 -32.98
CA ASN A 438 40.75 -11.89 -33.88
C ASN A 438 39.28 -11.63 -33.49
N LEU A 439 39.02 -10.73 -32.53
CA LEU A 439 37.65 -10.41 -32.12
C LEU A 439 36.96 -9.63 -33.24
N LYS A 440 36.03 -10.29 -33.93
CA LYS A 440 35.31 -9.70 -35.07
C LYS A 440 34.39 -8.56 -34.59
N CYS A 441 34.57 -7.36 -35.14
CA CYS A 441 33.65 -6.26 -34.96
C CYS A 441 32.30 -6.59 -35.64
N GLN A 442 31.18 -6.54 -34.92
CA GLN A 442 29.84 -6.60 -35.52
C GLN A 442 29.53 -5.26 -36.20
N ARG A 443 30.01 -5.06 -37.42
CA ARG A 443 29.62 -3.92 -38.24
C ARG A 443 28.35 -4.28 -38.99
N TYR A 444 27.23 -3.60 -38.71
CA TYR A 444 26.05 -3.65 -39.59
C TYR A 444 26.51 -3.29 -41.02
N GLY A 445 26.18 -4.18 -41.95
CA GLY A 445 26.92 -4.34 -43.20
C GLY A 445 27.04 -3.07 -44.04
N TYR A 446 28.27 -2.78 -44.47
CA TYR A 446 28.65 -2.54 -45.86
C TYR A 446 30.15 -2.87 -45.98
N GLY A 447 30.47 -3.70 -46.96
CA GLY A 447 31.72 -4.44 -47.09
C GLY A 447 32.98 -3.58 -47.20
N GLY A 448 34.06 -4.12 -46.65
CA GLY A 448 35.40 -3.56 -46.66
C GLY A 448 36.17 -4.10 -45.46
N TRP A 449 36.66 -5.35 -45.58
CA TRP A 449 37.42 -6.02 -44.52
C TRP A 449 38.82 -5.42 -44.45
N PHE A 450 39.19 -4.88 -43.29
CA PHE A 450 40.58 -4.80 -42.89
C PHE A 450 40.82 -5.96 -41.93
N GLU A 451 41.58 -6.96 -42.37
CA GLU A 451 42.28 -7.88 -41.48
C GLU A 451 43.45 -7.10 -40.86
N ILE A 452 43.64 -7.26 -39.55
CA ILE A 452 44.73 -6.66 -38.77
C ILE A 452 46.01 -7.45 -38.99
#